data_AF-A0A2J6WYA8-F1
#
_entry.id   AF-A0A2J6WYA8-F1
#
_cell.length_a   1.000
_cell.length_b   1.000
_cell.length_c   1.000
_cell.angle_alpha   90.00
_cell.angle_beta   90.00
_cell.angle_gamma   90.00
#
_symmetry.space_group_name_H-M   'P 1'
#
loop_
_entity.id
_entity.type
_entity.pdbx_description
1 polymer ?
#
loop_
_entity_poly.entity_id
_entity_poly.type
_entity_poly.pdbx_seq_one_letter_code
_entity_poly.pdbx_strand_id
1 'polypeptide(L)'
;MKEKSYRMEKVNTMLKKEISDIISQEYEVSKENFITVSVVDTKADLSQADVYISALKDEDLIIDALNRESGHIRYILGKRIRIKKTPKLIFKKDIYKLNI
;
A
#
# COMPACT_ATOMS: atom_id res chain seq x y z
N MET A 1 12.59 -1.98 18.45
CA MET A 1 12.11 -2.15 17.06
C MET A 1 12.93 -3.28 16.43
N LYS A 2 12.30 -4.36 15.94
CA LYS A 2 13.05 -5.46 15.29
C LYS A 2 13.69 -4.93 14.02
N GLU A 3 15.01 -5.07 13.90
CA GLU A 3 15.77 -4.77 12.69
C GLU A 3 15.16 -5.57 11.52
N LYS A 4 14.53 -4.88 10.56
CA LYS A 4 14.00 -5.53 9.37
C LYS A 4 15.19 -6.00 8.55
N SER A 5 15.25 -7.30 8.28
CA SER A 5 16.23 -7.84 7.33
C SER A 5 16.19 -7.05 6.02
N TYR A 6 17.35 -6.72 5.44
CA TYR A 6 17.50 -6.04 4.15
C TYR A 6 16.62 -6.64 3.03
N ARG A 7 16.35 -7.95 3.10
CA ARG A 7 15.41 -8.64 2.20
C ARG A 7 13.97 -8.12 2.34
N MET A 8 13.50 -7.90 3.55
CA MET A 8 12.15 -7.38 3.82
C MET A 8 12.02 -5.91 3.42
N GLU A 9 13.08 -5.12 3.55
CA GLU A 9 13.08 -3.74 3.04
C GLU A 9 12.91 -3.70 1.52
N LYS A 10 13.65 -4.55 0.78
CA LYS A 10 13.46 -4.70 -0.67
C LYS A 10 12.03 -5.10 -1.04
N VAL A 11 11.45 -6.04 -0.30
CA VAL A 11 10.06 -6.47 -0.52
C VAL A 11 9.10 -5.31 -0.29
N ASN A 12 9.25 -4.56 0.81
CA ASN A 12 8.40 -3.42 1.13
C ASN A 12 8.51 -2.32 0.06
N THR A 13 9.72 -1.99 -0.40
CA THR A 13 9.93 -0.99 -1.45
C THR A 13 9.32 -1.42 -2.78
N MET A 14 9.48 -2.68 -3.15
CA MET A 14 8.87 -3.22 -4.37
C MET A 14 7.34 -3.19 -4.30
N LEU A 15 6.76 -3.66 -3.18
CA LEU A 15 5.32 -3.64 -2.96
C LEU A 15 4.79 -2.20 -2.96
N LYS A 16 5.47 -1.26 -2.31
CA LYS A 16 5.12 0.16 -2.32
C LYS A 16 5.02 0.68 -3.75
N LYS A 17 6.05 0.45 -4.57
CA LYS A 17 6.06 0.91 -5.97
C LYS A 17 4.88 0.35 -6.76
N GLU A 18 4.69 -0.96 -6.74
CA GLU A 18 3.65 -1.62 -7.52
C GLU A 18 2.24 -1.26 -7.05
N ILE A 19 2.02 -1.13 -5.74
CA ILE A 19 0.72 -0.71 -5.20
C ILE A 19 0.44 0.74 -5.58
N SER A 20 1.43 1.64 -5.50
CA SER A 20 1.27 3.02 -5.97
C SER A 20 0.88 3.09 -7.44
N ASP A 21 1.54 2.29 -8.28
CA ASP A 21 1.27 2.25 -9.73
C ASP A 21 -0.13 1.69 -10.02
N ILE A 22 -0.57 0.67 -9.29
CA ILE A 22 -1.93 0.12 -9.41
C ILE A 22 -2.97 1.16 -8.99
N ILE A 23 -2.79 1.80 -7.83
CA ILE A 23 -3.73 2.82 -7.34
C ILE A 23 -3.82 3.98 -8.33
N SER A 24 -2.69 4.45 -8.87
CA SER A 24 -2.67 5.57 -9.80
C SER A 24 -3.32 5.27 -11.15
N GLN A 25 -3.41 3.99 -11.53
CA GLN A 25 -4.06 3.55 -12.77
C GLN A 25 -5.55 3.28 -12.59
N GLU A 26 -5.94 2.71 -11.45
CA GLU A 26 -7.33 2.34 -11.17
C GLU A 26 -8.16 3.51 -10.62
N TYR A 27 -7.51 4.47 -9.97
CA TYR A 27 -8.16 5.66 -9.39
C TYR A 27 -7.63 6.90 -10.11
N GLU A 28 -8.52 7.66 -10.74
CA GLU A 28 -8.14 8.94 -11.36
C GLU A 28 -7.57 9.87 -10.30
N VAL A 29 -6.26 10.09 -10.37
CA VAL A 29 -5.58 11.11 -9.58
C VAL A 29 -5.92 12.47 -10.19
N SER A 30 -7.06 13.03 -9.79
CA SER A 30 -7.37 14.45 -10.05
C SER A 30 -6.47 15.32 -9.15
N LYS A 31 -6.27 16.59 -9.53
CA LYS A 31 -5.55 17.55 -8.66
C LYS A 31 -6.16 17.68 -7.26
N GLU A 32 -7.44 17.31 -7.10
CA GLU A 32 -8.17 17.38 -5.84
C GLU A 32 -8.13 16.09 -5.02
N ASN A 33 -7.78 14.96 -5.65
CA ASN A 33 -7.79 13.61 -5.05
C ASN A 33 -6.42 12.93 -5.22
N PHE A 34 -5.37 13.60 -4.76
CA PHE A 34 -4.02 13.05 -4.77
C PHE A 34 -3.86 12.00 -3.67
N ILE A 35 -3.76 10.72 -4.06
CA ILE A 35 -3.56 9.57 -3.17
C ILE A 35 -2.10 9.13 -3.26
N THR A 36 -1.42 9.04 -2.12
CA THR A 36 -0.03 8.60 -2.03
C THR A 36 0.10 7.39 -1.11
N VAL A 37 0.86 6.39 -1.54
CA VAL A 37 1.33 5.31 -0.66
C VAL A 37 2.62 5.76 0.04
N SER A 38 2.58 5.98 1.35
CA SER A 38 3.73 6.44 2.13
C SER A 38 4.66 5.30 2.52
N VAL A 39 4.12 4.28 3.17
CA VAL A 39 4.89 3.16 3.75
C VAL A 39 4.15 1.86 3.48
N VAL A 40 4.91 0.79 3.24
CA VAL A 40 4.39 -0.57 3.25
C VAL A 40 5.14 -1.36 4.31
N ASP A 41 4.41 -1.95 5.25
CA ASP A 41 4.96 -2.84 6.27
C ASP A 41 4.42 -4.26 6.08
N THR A 42 5.26 -5.12 5.51
CA THR A 42 4.93 -6.53 5.29
C THR A 42 5.47 -7.40 6.42
N LYS A 43 4.62 -8.29 6.94
CA LYS A 43 5.03 -9.34 7.86
C LYS A 43 6.07 -10.27 7.20
N ALA A 44 7.02 -10.78 7.98
CA ALA A 44 8.13 -11.60 7.48
C ALA A 44 7.68 -12.89 6.76
N ASP A 45 6.49 -13.39 7.08
CA ASP A 45 5.86 -14.57 6.48
C ASP A 45 4.99 -14.25 5.25
N LEU A 46 4.93 -12.99 4.82
CA LEU A 46 4.08 -12.49 3.73
C LEU A 46 2.58 -12.78 3.96
N SER A 47 2.13 -12.93 5.20
CA SER A 47 0.71 -13.13 5.51
C SER A 47 -0.11 -11.86 5.26
N GLN A 48 0.46 -10.69 5.60
CA GLN A 48 -0.20 -9.39 5.56
C GLN A 48 0.80 -8.28 5.26
N ALA A 49 0.34 -7.27 4.52
CA ALA A 49 1.02 -6.01 4.29
C ALA A 49 0.11 -4.86 4.70
N ASP A 50 0.57 -4.08 5.68
CA ASP A 50 -0.07 -2.83 6.06
C ASP A 50 0.43 -1.73 5.13
N VAL A 51 -0.50 -1.09 4.43
CA VAL A 51 -0.23 -0.07 3.42
C VAL A 51 -0.72 1.27 3.95
N TYR A 52 0.21 2.17 4.23
CA TYR A 52 -0.11 3.50 4.76
C TYR A 52 -0.35 4.46 3.60
N ILE A 53 -1.55 5.04 3.59
CA ILE A 53 -2.03 5.96 2.57
C ILE A 53 -2.13 7.36 3.17
N SER A 54 -1.74 8.34 2.36
CA SER A 54 -2.01 9.76 2.57
C SER A 54 -2.84 10.29 1.42
N ALA A 55 -3.91 11.02 1.74
CA ALA A 55 -4.69 11.78 0.76
C ALA A 55 -4.88 13.23 1.21
N LEU A 56 -5.09 14.14 0.23
CA LEU A 56 -5.34 15.57 0.50
C LEU A 56 -6.74 15.85 1.04
N LYS A 57 -7.74 15.09 0.59
CA LYS A 57 -9.15 15.19 0.99
C LYS A 57 -9.72 13.79 1.20
N ASP A 58 -10.76 13.69 2.02
CA ASP A 58 -11.58 12.47 2.19
C ASP A 58 -10.78 11.19 2.47
N GLU A 59 -9.68 11.34 3.22
CA GLU A 59 -8.71 10.26 3.46
C GLU A 59 -9.35 8.99 4.03
N ASP A 60 -10.25 9.13 5.01
CA ASP A 60 -10.91 7.98 5.63
C ASP A 60 -11.86 7.26 4.63
N LEU A 61 -12.60 8.02 3.82
CA LEU A 61 -13.48 7.46 2.77
C LEU A 61 -12.68 6.72 1.70
N ILE A 62 -11.52 7.27 1.31
CA ILE A 62 -10.61 6.64 0.35
C ILE A 62 -10.04 5.35 0.92
N ILE A 63 -9.61 5.36 2.19
CA ILE A 63 -9.08 4.16 2.87
C ILE A 63 -10.16 3.06 2.92
N ASP A 64 -11.40 3.41 3.26
CA ASP A 64 -12.51 2.47 3.28
C ASP A 64 -12.82 1.90 1.90
N ALA A 65 -12.78 2.74 0.85
CA ALA A 65 -12.92 2.29 -0.54
C ALA A 65 -11.78 1.33 -0.94
N LEU A 66 -10.53 1.68 -0.66
CA LEU A 66 -9.36 0.83 -0.96
C LEU A 66 -9.41 -0.49 -0.19
N ASN A 67 -9.90 -0.50 1.06
CA ASN A 67 -10.05 -1.74 1.83
C ASN A 67 -11.14 -2.65 1.24
N ARG A 68 -12.25 -2.09 0.73
CA ARG A 68 -13.27 -2.88 0.00
C ARG A 68 -12.69 -3.48 -1.29
N GLU A 69 -11.90 -2.72 -2.02
CA GLU A 69 -11.25 -3.14 -3.27
C GLU A 69 -9.91 -3.89 -3.06
N SER A 70 -9.52 -4.13 -1.81
CA SER A 70 -8.20 -4.71 -1.48
C SER A 70 -7.97 -6.08 -2.12
N GLY A 71 -9.03 -6.87 -2.31
CA GLY A 71 -8.97 -8.14 -3.02
C GLY A 71 -8.63 -7.98 -4.51
N HIS A 72 -9.21 -6.99 -5.18
CA HIS A 72 -8.96 -6.67 -6.57
C HIS A 72 -7.52 -6.15 -6.77
N ILE A 73 -7.10 -5.18 -5.94
CA ILE A 73 -5.73 -4.65 -5.95
C ILE A 73 -4.72 -5.78 -5.72
N ARG A 74 -4.98 -6.67 -4.75
CA ARG A 74 -4.13 -7.83 -4.47
C ARG A 74 -4.05 -8.79 -5.68
N TYR A 75 -5.14 -8.98 -6.41
CA TYR A 75 -5.17 -9.82 -7.61
C TYR A 75 -4.29 -9.23 -8.72
N ILE A 76 -4.42 -7.93 -9.01
CA ILE A 76 -3.57 -7.24 -10.00
C ILE A 76 -2.11 -7.31 -9.57
N LEU A 77 -1.82 -7.00 -8.30
CA LEU A 77 -0.49 -7.05 -7.73
C LEU A 77 0.16 -8.43 -7.93
N GLY A 78 -0.58 -9.50 -7.65
CA GLY A 78 -0.10 -10.88 -7.85
C GLY A 78 0.26 -11.23 -9.29
N LYS A 79 -0.29 -10.53 -10.28
CA LYS A 79 0.12 -10.67 -11.69
C LYS A 79 1.39 -9.90 -12.03
N ARG A 80 1.67 -8.81 -11.31
CA ARG A 80 2.84 -7.93 -11.58
C ARG A 80 4.11 -8.41 -10.89
N ILE A 81 3.99 -9.00 -9.70
CA ILE A 81 5.16 -9.38 -8.89
C ILE A 81 5.39 -10.89 -8.85
N ARG A 82 6.67 -11.28 -8.89
CA ARG A 82 7.09 -12.67 -8.68
C ARG A 82 7.53 -12.87 -7.24
N ILE A 83 6.58 -13.13 -6.35
CA ILE A 83 6.85 -13.55 -4.97
C ILE A 83 6.10 -14.83 -4.62
N LYS A 84 6.57 -15.54 -3.60
CA LYS A 84 5.98 -16.81 -3.15
C LYS A 84 4.48 -16.70 -2.82
N LYS A 85 4.07 -15.57 -2.24
CA LYS A 85 2.70 -15.31 -1.81
C LYS A 85 2.43 -13.81 -1.82
N THR A 86 1.36 -13.39 -2.50
CA THR A 86 0.88 -12.01 -2.40
C THR A 86 0.17 -11.83 -1.06
N PRO A 87 0.66 -10.93 -0.18
CA PRO A 87 0.10 -10.74 1.15
C PRO A 87 -1.33 -10.18 1.08
N LYS A 88 -2.10 -10.34 2.16
CA LYS A 88 -3.34 -9.58 2.33
C LYS A 88 -3.00 -8.10 2.51
N LEU A 89 -3.61 -7.23 1.72
CA LEU A 89 -3.42 -5.79 1.83
C LEU A 89 -4.40 -5.22 2.85
N ILE A 90 -3.91 -4.36 3.75
CA ILE A 90 -4.75 -3.60 4.67
C ILE A 90 -4.33 -2.14 4.55
N PHE A 91 -5.25 -1.30 4.08
CA PHE A 91 -4.98 0.12 3.91
C PHE A 91 -5.29 0.86 5.20
N LYS A 92 -4.37 1.74 5.61
CA LYS A 92 -4.44 2.49 6.86
C LYS A 92 -4.04 3.93 6.61
N LYS A 93 -4.54 4.83 7.45
CA LYS A 93 -4.11 6.23 7.45
C LYS A 93 -2.65 6.32 7.85
N ASP A 94 -1.90 7.17 7.15
CA ASP A 94 -0.51 7.45 7.50
C ASP A 94 -0.42 8.17 8.85
N ILE A 95 0.05 7.44 9.86
CA ILE A 95 0.28 7.97 11.21
C ILE A 95 1.55 8.83 11.30
N TYR A 96 2.42 8.82 10.27
CA TYR A 96 3.65 9.60 10.24
C TYR A 96 3.45 11.04 9.75
N LYS A 97 2.19 11.51 9.60
CA LYS A 97 1.84 12.92 9.29
C LYS A 97 2.31 13.95 10.35
N LEU A 98 2.94 13.53 11.45
CA LEU A 98 3.57 14.42 12.44
C LEU A 98 5.05 14.60 12.07
N ASN A 99 5.39 15.67 11.32
CA ASN A 99 6.68 16.40 11.27
C ASN A 99 6.91 17.06 9.89
N ILE A 100 5.98 17.92 9.46
CA ILE A 100 6.26 19.01 8.50
C ILE A 100 5.75 20.29 9.13
#